data_AF-A0A9X7ZUM7-F1
#
_entry.id   AF-A0A9X7ZUM7-F1
#
_cell.length_a   1.000
_cell.length_b   1.000
_cell.length_c   1.000
_cell.angle_alpha   90.00
_cell.angle_beta   90.00
_cell.angle_gamma   90.00
#
_symmetry.space_group_name_H-M   'P 1'
#
loop_
_entity.id
_entity.type
_entity.pdbx_description
1 polymer ?
#
loop_
_entity_poly.entity_id
_entity_poly.type
_entity_poly.pdbx_seq_one_letter_code
_entity_poly.pdbx_strand_id
1 'polypeptide(L)'
;EGTIYTQSTYNITLTIIKDDTTTLTYKNIKTYNSNTTIDIRVNGGDNNQVTGKVQILNSRGRLLKSMTLKNGHAIITLGLPLGKQTLSIIYLGDKTHRLVNVSDTINVLNQTVKSYDSGNEIVLKKIITTSEKPDVEALGDDYQYVDDDGTYTITSSEILRVQRLDSLCQQIYGFMPKYTFFREEGSNIKYVIERSKWNVISRALNKYHVNKGFTAVNPPHALRITLKDKIRYYPVYYDSQEVIGGVRYTCGPTAMSMISQGLNKYNSERKLSNVYKTTRSEGTYESNIIKYSPSVNMTLIDIPDSKSAVISSIQSGAMVLWHIRGHYMNVIGYNSANDKFLCLNPSGPSHNIEAVQWASWNTMMKTDRPLKGYGFMKVVPKWYITSSLNSQVKNYYMNMGGKYTTPNNSEKLNTEDAVTYIV
;
A
#
# COMPACT_ATOMS: atom_id res chain seq x y z
N GLU A 1 -10.20 1.94 92.99
CA GLU A 1 -10.72 1.14 91.86
C GLU A 1 -10.27 1.79 90.56
N GLY A 2 -9.74 1.00 89.63
CA GLY A 2 -9.00 1.48 88.45
C GLY A 2 -9.91 1.92 87.29
N THR A 3 -9.46 2.92 86.55
CA THR A 3 -10.12 3.43 85.35
C THR A 3 -10.00 2.44 84.19
N ILE A 4 -11.14 1.97 83.68
CA ILE A 4 -11.22 1.15 82.46
C ILE A 4 -11.35 2.10 81.27
N TYR A 5 -10.36 2.09 80.37
CA TYR A 5 -10.44 2.80 79.10
C TYR A 5 -11.37 2.03 78.15
N THR A 6 -12.52 2.60 77.79
CA THR A 6 -13.38 2.06 76.74
C THR A 6 -12.88 2.50 75.37
N GLN A 7 -12.67 1.54 74.48
CA GLN A 7 -12.26 1.77 73.10
C GLN A 7 -13.32 2.59 72.36
N SER A 8 -12.97 3.79 71.89
CA SER A 8 -13.84 4.60 71.03
C SER A 8 -13.53 4.35 69.56
N THR A 9 -14.54 4.00 68.77
CA THR A 9 -14.43 3.82 67.32
C THR A 9 -15.07 5.02 66.62
N TYR A 10 -14.33 5.67 65.72
CA TYR A 10 -14.86 6.73 64.85
C TYR A 10 -15.10 6.16 63.44
N ASN A 11 -16.32 6.35 62.92
CA ASN A 11 -16.64 6.01 61.54
C ASN A 11 -16.44 7.25 60.65
N ILE A 12 -15.58 7.14 59.64
CA ILE A 12 -15.40 8.15 58.60
C ILE A 12 -16.08 7.64 57.33
N THR A 13 -16.98 8.43 56.75
CA THR A 13 -17.53 8.18 55.42
C THR A 13 -16.70 8.95 54.39
N LEU A 14 -16.05 8.23 53.47
CA LEU A 14 -15.33 8.80 52.34
C LEU A 14 -16.20 8.70 51.08
N THR A 15 -16.53 9.84 50.48
CA THR A 15 -17.17 9.88 49.16
C THR A 15 -16.09 9.93 48.07
N ILE A 16 -15.99 8.88 47.26
CA ILE A 16 -15.09 8.86 46.09
C ILE A 16 -15.81 9.53 44.93
N ILE A 17 -15.29 10.66 44.45
CA ILE A 17 -15.73 11.28 43.20
C ILE A 17 -15.05 10.53 42.05
N LYS A 18 -15.85 10.03 41.10
CA LYS A 18 -15.32 9.36 39.90
C LYS A 18 -14.68 10.38 38.96
N ASP A 19 -13.59 9.97 38.33
CA ASP A 19 -12.86 10.74 37.32
C ASP A 19 -13.81 11.16 36.18
N ASP A 20 -13.99 12.46 36.01
CA ASP A 20 -14.80 13.08 34.97
C ASP A 20 -14.03 13.25 33.65
N THR A 21 -12.73 12.96 33.64
CA THR A 21 -11.89 12.99 32.43
C THR A 21 -11.81 11.65 31.71
N THR A 22 -12.55 10.63 32.17
CA THR A 22 -12.61 9.33 31.48
C THR A 22 -13.04 9.53 30.02
N THR A 23 -12.27 9.02 29.08
CA THR A 23 -12.53 9.07 27.64
C THR A 23 -12.51 7.67 27.03
N LEU A 24 -13.31 7.48 25.98
CA LEU A 24 -13.32 6.26 25.17
C LEU A 24 -12.99 6.63 23.74
N THR A 25 -12.01 5.94 23.17
CA THR A 25 -11.68 6.02 21.75
C THR A 25 -11.74 4.63 21.15
N TYR A 26 -12.05 4.57 19.86
CA TYR A 26 -12.12 3.30 19.17
C TYR A 26 -11.64 3.45 17.74
N LYS A 27 -11.11 2.35 17.17
CA LYS A 27 -10.62 2.29 15.79
C LYS A 27 -11.04 0.98 15.14
N ASN A 28 -11.59 1.07 13.94
CA ASN A 28 -11.84 -0.09 13.09
C ASN A 28 -10.52 -0.58 12.48
N ILE A 29 -10.16 -1.83 12.74
CA ILE A 29 -8.96 -2.47 12.17
C ILE A 29 -9.32 -3.34 10.95
N LYS A 30 -10.53 -3.91 10.96
CA LYS A 30 -11.06 -4.74 9.86
C LYS A 30 -12.58 -4.62 9.83
N THR A 31 -13.19 -4.44 8.67
CA THR A 31 -14.65 -4.29 8.48
C THR A 31 -15.16 -5.14 7.31
N TYR A 32 -14.61 -6.35 7.16
CA TYR A 32 -14.82 -7.18 5.98
C TYR A 32 -15.31 -8.59 6.34
N ASN A 33 -16.11 -9.22 5.48
CA ASN A 33 -16.52 -10.63 5.58
C ASN A 33 -17.24 -10.99 6.87
N SER A 34 -18.09 -10.08 7.32
CA SER A 34 -18.80 -10.19 8.59
C SER A 34 -17.89 -10.27 9.82
N ASN A 35 -16.57 -10.22 9.67
CA ASN A 35 -15.58 -10.22 10.76
C ASN A 35 -15.04 -8.81 10.94
N THR A 36 -15.68 -8.07 11.84
CA THR A 36 -15.28 -6.71 12.18
C THR A 36 -14.38 -6.72 13.41
N THR A 37 -13.15 -6.24 13.30
CA THR A 37 -12.21 -6.13 14.43
C THR A 37 -12.08 -4.67 14.84
N ILE A 38 -12.31 -4.41 16.12
CA ILE A 38 -12.31 -3.09 16.74
C ILE A 38 -11.26 -3.06 17.85
N ASP A 39 -10.41 -2.04 17.83
CA ASP A 39 -9.49 -1.68 18.93
C ASP A 39 -10.14 -0.56 19.75
N ILE A 40 -10.23 -0.77 21.05
CA ILE A 40 -10.91 0.11 22.00
C ILE A 40 -9.91 0.51 23.07
N ARG A 41 -9.80 1.82 23.30
CA ARG A 41 -8.99 2.38 24.38
C ARG A 41 -9.82 3.28 25.28
N VAL A 42 -9.71 3.06 26.57
CA VAL A 42 -10.30 3.86 27.62
C VAL A 42 -9.18 4.45 28.45
N ASN A 43 -9.16 5.78 28.57
CA ASN A 43 -8.16 6.51 29.34
C ASN A 43 -8.84 7.30 30.45
N GLY A 44 -8.22 7.37 31.62
CA GLY A 44 -8.56 8.29 32.71
C GLY A 44 -7.48 9.36 32.88
N GLY A 45 -7.74 10.35 33.73
CA GLY A 45 -6.85 11.50 33.96
C GLY A 45 -5.42 11.13 34.38
N ASP A 46 -5.26 9.99 35.05
CA ASP A 46 -3.99 9.53 35.62
C ASP A 46 -3.22 8.56 34.70
N ASN A 47 -3.70 8.38 33.47
CA ASN A 47 -3.04 7.64 32.38
C ASN A 47 -2.57 6.20 32.67
N ASN A 48 -2.96 5.56 33.79
CA ASN A 48 -2.62 4.16 34.05
C ASN A 48 -3.69 3.39 34.84
N GLN A 49 -4.04 2.22 34.28
CA GLN A 49 -4.92 1.18 34.83
C GLN A 49 -6.42 1.47 34.91
N VAL A 50 -7.01 1.98 33.83
CA VAL A 50 -8.47 1.86 33.67
C VAL A 50 -8.84 0.36 33.59
N THR A 51 -9.67 -0.07 34.53
CA THR A 51 -10.17 -1.45 34.60
C THR A 51 -11.65 -1.49 34.24
N GLY A 52 -12.26 -2.67 34.24
CA GLY A 52 -13.69 -2.82 33.97
C GLY A 52 -13.98 -3.41 32.58
N LYS A 53 -15.18 -3.18 32.08
CA LYS A 53 -15.70 -3.85 30.87
C LYS A 53 -16.19 -2.86 29.83
N VAL A 54 -16.00 -3.22 28.58
CA VAL A 54 -16.62 -2.59 27.42
C VAL A 54 -17.71 -3.50 26.86
N GLN A 55 -18.82 -2.90 26.47
CA GLN A 55 -19.92 -3.54 25.77
C GLN A 55 -20.08 -2.90 24.40
N ILE A 56 -20.41 -3.72 23.40
CA ILE A 56 -20.79 -3.25 22.07
C ILE A 56 -22.23 -3.65 21.82
N LEU A 57 -23.07 -2.66 21.54
CA LEU A 57 -24.46 -2.82 21.17
C LEU A 57 -24.66 -2.51 19.69
N ASN A 58 -25.67 -3.09 19.06
CA ASN A 58 -26.13 -2.65 17.75
C ASN A 58 -27.12 -1.46 17.86
N SER A 59 -27.57 -0.95 16.71
CA SER A 59 -28.54 0.14 16.61
C SER A 59 -29.87 -0.09 17.33
N ARG A 60 -30.22 -1.34 17.64
CA ARG A 60 -31.44 -1.72 18.37
C ARG A 60 -31.18 -1.93 19.87
N GLY A 61 -29.99 -1.59 20.37
CA GLY A 61 -29.59 -1.79 21.76
C GLY A 61 -29.27 -3.25 22.12
N ARG A 62 -29.22 -4.18 21.16
CA ARG A 62 -28.87 -5.58 21.44
C ARG A 62 -27.37 -5.71 21.67
N LEU A 63 -26.99 -6.37 22.78
CA LEU A 63 -25.61 -6.70 23.08
C LEU A 63 -25.03 -7.66 22.02
N LEU A 64 -23.94 -7.22 21.39
CA LEU A 64 -23.17 -8.00 20.42
C LEU A 64 -21.97 -8.68 21.09
N LYS A 65 -21.26 -7.96 21.95
CA LYS A 65 -20.11 -8.49 22.68
C LYS A 65 -19.82 -7.68 23.95
N SER A 66 -19.21 -8.34 24.92
CA SER A 66 -18.68 -7.72 26.14
C SER A 66 -17.28 -8.26 26.39
N MET A 67 -16.35 -7.40 26.82
CA MET A 67 -14.97 -7.78 27.09
C MET A 67 -14.39 -6.97 28.26
N THR A 68 -13.59 -7.62 29.09
CA THR A 68 -12.81 -6.95 30.15
C THR A 68 -11.60 -6.25 29.54
N LEU A 69 -11.38 -5.00 29.95
CA LEU A 69 -10.19 -4.23 29.57
C LEU A 69 -8.94 -4.80 30.24
N LYS A 70 -7.83 -4.84 29.51
CA LYS A 70 -6.49 -5.04 30.07
C LYS A 70 -5.73 -3.72 29.92
N ASN A 71 -5.45 -3.05 31.04
CA ASN A 71 -4.80 -1.74 31.07
C ASN A 71 -5.47 -0.71 30.13
N GLY A 72 -6.79 -0.53 30.27
CA GLY A 72 -7.57 0.39 29.43
C GLY A 72 -7.78 -0.06 27.98
N HIS A 73 -7.33 -1.24 27.56
CA HIS A 73 -7.35 -1.66 26.16
C HIS A 73 -8.08 -3.00 25.94
N ALA A 74 -8.83 -3.09 24.83
CA ALA A 74 -9.43 -4.32 24.34
C ALA A 74 -9.46 -4.37 22.81
N ILE A 75 -9.25 -5.56 22.25
CA ILE A 75 -9.42 -5.84 20.82
C ILE A 75 -10.56 -6.85 20.69
N ILE A 76 -11.61 -6.48 19.95
CA ILE A 76 -12.83 -7.24 19.83
C ILE A 76 -13.12 -7.57 18.38
N THR A 77 -13.39 -8.84 18.09
CA THR A 77 -13.92 -9.28 16.79
C THR A 77 -15.41 -9.60 16.90
N LEU A 78 -16.21 -9.04 15.99
CA LEU A 78 -17.66 -9.13 15.91
C LEU A 78 -18.09 -9.79 14.60
N GLY A 79 -19.12 -10.64 14.69
CA GLY A 79 -19.89 -11.13 13.55
C GLY A 79 -20.98 -10.12 13.17
N LEU A 80 -20.74 -9.26 12.18
CA LEU A 80 -21.71 -8.22 11.77
C LEU A 80 -22.29 -8.49 10.37
N PRO A 81 -23.58 -8.19 10.12
CA PRO A 81 -24.13 -8.24 8.78
C PRO A 81 -23.47 -7.21 7.85
N LEU A 82 -23.52 -7.48 6.54
CA LEU A 82 -23.04 -6.59 5.50
C LEU A 82 -23.81 -5.27 5.46
N GLY A 83 -23.16 -4.23 4.93
CA GLY A 83 -23.71 -2.88 4.79
C GLY A 83 -23.49 -2.00 6.02
N LYS A 84 -24.22 -0.88 6.08
CA LYS A 84 -24.10 0.09 7.18
C LYS A 84 -24.59 -0.51 8.49
N GLN A 85 -23.73 -0.54 9.48
CA GLN A 85 -24.00 -1.00 10.84
C GLN A 85 -23.69 0.13 11.82
N THR A 86 -24.67 0.54 12.63
CA THR A 86 -24.44 1.48 13.72
C THR A 86 -24.16 0.70 15.00
N LEU A 87 -23.05 1.02 15.65
CA LEU A 87 -22.58 0.41 16.88
C LEU A 87 -22.55 1.45 17.99
N SER A 88 -22.88 1.02 19.21
CA SER A 88 -22.67 1.78 20.43
C SER A 88 -21.67 1.05 21.31
N ILE A 89 -20.51 1.65 21.54
CA ILE A 89 -19.44 1.13 22.38
C ILE A 89 -19.53 1.82 23.73
N ILE A 90 -19.71 1.05 24.80
CA ILE A 90 -20.00 1.55 26.14
C ILE A 90 -18.96 0.97 27.09
N TYR A 91 -18.16 1.83 27.72
CA TYR A 91 -17.39 1.47 28.90
C TYR A 91 -18.28 1.62 30.13
N LEU A 92 -18.47 0.55 30.90
CA LEU A 92 -19.44 0.53 32.02
C LEU A 92 -19.00 1.30 33.27
N GLY A 93 -17.82 1.93 33.24
CA GLY A 93 -17.20 2.49 34.44
C GLY A 93 -16.56 1.43 35.33
N ASP A 94 -15.80 1.90 36.32
CA ASP A 94 -15.30 1.09 37.43
C ASP A 94 -15.45 1.85 38.75
N LYS A 95 -14.68 1.50 39.79
CA LYS A 95 -14.75 2.16 41.10
C LYS A 95 -14.33 3.63 41.04
N THR A 96 -13.41 3.98 40.15
CA THR A 96 -12.77 5.31 40.08
C THR A 96 -13.10 6.05 38.79
N HIS A 97 -13.58 5.37 37.74
CA HIS A 97 -13.89 5.95 36.44
C HIS A 97 -15.38 5.89 36.12
N ARG A 98 -15.89 6.93 35.46
CA ARG A 98 -17.30 7.00 35.05
C ARG A 98 -17.59 6.18 33.79
N LEU A 99 -18.87 5.93 33.55
CA LEU A 99 -19.36 5.34 32.30
C LEU A 99 -19.17 6.35 31.16
N VAL A 100 -18.74 5.84 29.99
CA VAL A 100 -18.59 6.62 28.76
C VAL A 100 -19.05 5.79 27.57
N ASN A 101 -19.73 6.42 26.63
CA ASN A 101 -20.19 5.78 25.40
C ASN A 101 -19.81 6.57 24.16
N VAL A 102 -19.58 5.85 23.07
CA VAL A 102 -19.41 6.39 21.71
C VAL A 102 -20.31 5.59 20.78
N SER A 103 -21.00 6.28 19.89
CA SER A 103 -21.78 5.65 18.82
C SER A 103 -21.22 6.06 17.47
N ASP A 104 -21.11 5.10 16.56
CA ASP A 104 -20.61 5.36 15.21
C ASP A 104 -21.20 4.37 14.20
N THR A 105 -21.24 4.77 12.94
CA THR A 105 -21.71 3.95 11.82
C THR A 105 -20.51 3.46 11.03
N ILE A 106 -20.36 2.14 10.97
CA ILE A 106 -19.35 1.47 10.15
C ILE A 106 -20.01 0.85 8.93
N ASN A 107 -19.26 0.74 7.83
CA ASN A 107 -19.71 0.01 6.66
C ASN A 107 -19.03 -1.36 6.63
N VAL A 108 -19.80 -2.43 6.84
CA VAL A 108 -19.27 -3.80 6.79
C VAL A 108 -19.33 -4.27 5.35
N LEU A 109 -18.19 -4.29 4.71
CA LEU A 109 -18.09 -4.64 3.31
C LEU A 109 -18.01 -6.15 3.13
N ASN A 110 -18.68 -6.62 2.08
CA ASN A 110 -18.52 -8.00 1.67
C ASN A 110 -17.23 -8.09 0.86
N GLN A 111 -16.11 -8.29 1.55
CA GLN A 111 -14.88 -8.67 0.86
C GLN A 111 -14.90 -10.17 0.60
N THR A 112 -15.98 -10.68 0.01
CA THR A 112 -15.78 -11.92 -0.72
C THR A 112 -14.73 -11.52 -1.75
N VAL A 113 -13.53 -12.04 -1.61
CA VAL A 113 -12.83 -12.47 -2.81
C VAL A 113 -13.76 -13.55 -3.36
N LYS A 114 -14.83 -13.14 -4.06
CA LYS A 114 -15.40 -13.98 -5.07
C LYS A 114 -14.21 -14.17 -5.99
N SER A 115 -13.66 -15.37 -6.03
CA SER A 115 -12.65 -15.73 -7.01
C SER A 115 -13.29 -15.52 -8.38
N TYR A 116 -13.14 -14.32 -8.93
CA TYR A 116 -13.24 -14.11 -10.36
C TYR A 116 -11.85 -14.04 -10.99
N ASP A 117 -10.79 -14.25 -10.22
CA ASP A 117 -9.58 -14.88 -10.74
C ASP A 117 -9.87 -16.38 -10.82
N SER A 118 -10.62 -16.77 -11.84
CA SER A 118 -10.94 -18.18 -12.04
C SER A 118 -9.71 -18.97 -12.49
N GLY A 119 -8.59 -18.28 -12.81
CA GLY A 119 -7.43 -18.85 -13.50
C GLY A 119 -7.82 -19.53 -14.82
N ASN A 120 -9.06 -19.34 -15.27
CA ASN A 120 -9.71 -20.07 -16.35
C ASN A 120 -9.85 -19.21 -17.60
N GLU A 121 -9.36 -17.98 -17.55
CA GLU A 121 -9.35 -17.04 -18.66
C GLU A 121 -8.61 -17.65 -19.84
N ILE A 122 -9.22 -17.57 -21.04
CA ILE A 122 -8.66 -18.15 -22.26
C ILE A 122 -7.25 -17.61 -22.52
N VAL A 123 -7.04 -16.31 -22.24
CA VAL A 123 -5.75 -15.62 -22.32
C VAL A 123 -4.65 -16.28 -21.47
N LEU A 124 -4.99 -16.95 -20.37
CA LEU A 124 -4.02 -17.64 -19.50
C LEU A 124 -3.78 -19.08 -19.95
N LYS A 125 -4.67 -19.66 -20.78
CA LYS A 125 -4.60 -21.07 -21.19
C LYS A 125 -3.94 -21.30 -22.54
N LYS A 126 -4.04 -20.36 -23.47
CA LYS A 126 -3.45 -20.47 -24.81
C LYS A 126 -3.13 -19.11 -25.41
N ILE A 127 -2.24 -19.09 -26.40
CA ILE A 127 -1.99 -17.91 -27.25
C ILE A 127 -2.99 -17.94 -28.41
N ILE A 128 -3.64 -16.81 -28.66
CA ILE A 128 -4.70 -16.61 -29.66
C ILE A 128 -4.36 -15.44 -30.60
N THR A 129 -3.41 -14.57 -30.22
CA THR A 129 -3.07 -13.39 -31.04
C THR A 129 -2.33 -13.73 -32.33
N THR A 130 -2.61 -12.96 -33.38
CA THR A 130 -1.83 -12.84 -34.63
C THR A 130 -1.28 -11.42 -34.84
N SER A 131 -1.52 -10.47 -33.91
CA SER A 131 -1.22 -9.04 -34.08
C SER A 131 -0.61 -8.37 -32.83
N GLU A 132 -0.13 -7.12 -32.98
CA GLU A 132 0.39 -6.31 -31.87
C GLU A 132 -0.69 -5.79 -30.89
N LYS A 133 -1.97 -5.95 -31.23
CA LYS A 133 -3.14 -5.52 -30.46
C LYS A 133 -3.99 -6.74 -30.08
N PRO A 134 -4.61 -6.80 -28.87
CA PRO A 134 -5.45 -7.92 -28.48
C PRO A 134 -6.65 -8.12 -29.41
N ASP A 135 -6.91 -9.35 -29.81
CA ASP A 135 -8.11 -9.71 -30.56
C ASP A 135 -9.23 -10.06 -29.57
N VAL A 136 -10.07 -9.07 -29.24
CA VAL A 136 -11.13 -9.24 -28.22
C VAL A 136 -12.18 -10.25 -28.63
N GLU A 137 -12.47 -10.38 -29.93
CA GLU A 137 -13.42 -11.36 -30.46
C GLU A 137 -12.88 -12.78 -30.26
N ALA A 138 -11.58 -12.99 -30.55
CA ALA A 138 -10.96 -14.30 -30.35
C ALA A 138 -10.67 -14.64 -28.87
N LEU A 139 -10.55 -13.63 -28.00
CA LEU A 139 -10.39 -13.81 -26.55
C LEU A 139 -11.67 -14.31 -25.87
N GLY A 140 -12.83 -14.00 -26.44
CA GLY A 140 -14.15 -14.50 -26.05
C GLY A 140 -15.17 -13.38 -25.82
N ASP A 141 -16.45 -13.75 -25.84
CA ASP A 141 -17.60 -12.82 -25.73
C ASP A 141 -17.64 -11.98 -24.45
N ASP A 142 -16.84 -12.34 -23.45
CA ASP A 142 -16.72 -11.64 -22.18
C ASP A 142 -15.51 -10.70 -22.12
N TYR A 143 -14.86 -10.42 -23.27
CA TYR A 143 -13.85 -9.38 -23.44
C TYR A 143 -14.40 -8.22 -24.28
N GLN A 144 -14.08 -7.01 -23.87
CA GLN A 144 -14.32 -5.81 -24.69
C GLN A 144 -13.24 -4.77 -24.42
N TYR A 145 -13.05 -3.85 -25.35
CA TYR A 145 -12.21 -2.68 -25.08
C TYR A 145 -12.88 -1.76 -24.06
N VAL A 146 -12.07 -1.07 -23.26
CA VAL A 146 -12.55 0.07 -22.48
C VAL A 146 -13.08 1.17 -23.39
N ASP A 147 -14.04 1.93 -22.87
CA ASP A 147 -14.31 3.29 -23.31
C ASP A 147 -13.19 4.18 -22.75
N ASP A 148 -12.45 4.85 -23.63
CA ASP A 148 -11.32 5.70 -23.27
C ASP A 148 -11.71 6.91 -22.40
N ASP A 149 -12.99 7.29 -22.42
CA ASP A 149 -13.57 8.35 -21.58
C ASP A 149 -14.42 7.79 -20.42
N GLY A 150 -14.50 6.46 -20.33
CA GLY A 150 -15.32 5.75 -19.38
C GLY A 150 -14.97 6.03 -17.91
N THR A 151 -15.96 5.80 -17.05
CA THR A 151 -15.78 5.82 -15.58
C THR A 151 -16.03 4.43 -15.04
N TYR A 152 -15.04 3.88 -14.34
CA TYR A 152 -15.05 2.51 -13.86
C TYR A 152 -14.88 2.44 -12.35
N THR A 153 -15.61 1.53 -11.71
CA THR A 153 -15.38 1.18 -10.29
C THR A 153 -14.63 -0.15 -10.21
N ILE A 154 -13.39 -0.12 -9.74
CA ILE A 154 -12.49 -1.29 -9.78
C ILE A 154 -12.08 -1.65 -8.37
N THR A 155 -12.31 -2.91 -7.99
CA THR A 155 -11.87 -3.41 -6.67
C THR A 155 -10.36 -3.42 -6.58
N SER A 156 -9.81 -3.13 -5.40
CA SER A 156 -8.36 -3.18 -5.20
C SER A 156 -7.79 -4.58 -5.41
N SER A 157 -8.58 -5.64 -5.13
CA SER A 157 -8.18 -7.02 -5.45
C SER A 157 -7.93 -7.23 -6.93
N GLU A 158 -8.75 -6.64 -7.80
CA GLU A 158 -8.58 -6.76 -9.24
C GLU A 158 -7.35 -5.97 -9.72
N ILE A 159 -7.10 -4.78 -9.16
CA ILE A 159 -5.90 -3.99 -9.47
C ILE A 159 -4.64 -4.75 -9.05
N LEU A 160 -4.64 -5.33 -7.84
CA LEU A 160 -3.52 -6.13 -7.33
C LEU A 160 -3.29 -7.41 -8.14
N ARG A 161 -4.35 -8.03 -8.69
CA ARG A 161 -4.25 -9.17 -9.62
C ARG A 161 -3.49 -8.77 -10.88
N VAL A 162 -3.87 -7.65 -11.50
CA VAL A 162 -3.20 -7.15 -12.71
C VAL A 162 -1.75 -6.75 -12.42
N GLN A 163 -1.51 -6.01 -11.34
CA GLN A 163 -0.16 -5.64 -10.90
C GLN A 163 0.74 -6.88 -10.70
N ARG A 164 0.21 -7.96 -10.11
CA ARG A 164 0.94 -9.23 -9.98
C ARG A 164 1.28 -9.84 -11.34
N LEU A 165 0.35 -9.89 -12.29
CA LEU A 165 0.61 -10.40 -13.64
C LEU A 165 1.69 -9.57 -14.35
N ASP A 166 1.62 -8.24 -14.24
CA ASP A 166 2.60 -7.33 -14.82
C ASP A 166 3.99 -7.52 -14.21
N SER A 167 4.06 -7.69 -12.88
CA SER A 167 5.31 -7.96 -12.16
C SER A 167 5.93 -9.31 -12.56
N LEU A 168 5.10 -10.32 -12.84
CA LEU A 168 5.55 -11.62 -13.37
C LEU A 168 6.07 -11.48 -14.82
N CYS A 169 5.38 -10.71 -15.66
CA CYS A 169 5.87 -10.39 -17.02
C CYS A 169 7.21 -9.66 -16.97
N GLN A 170 7.38 -8.69 -16.07
CA GLN A 170 8.65 -8.00 -15.88
C GLN A 170 9.77 -8.97 -15.45
N GLN A 171 9.49 -9.97 -14.62
CA GLN A 171 10.49 -10.97 -14.25
C GLN A 171 10.88 -11.89 -15.41
N ILE A 172 9.90 -12.36 -16.21
CA ILE A 172 10.15 -13.34 -17.28
C ILE A 172 10.69 -12.68 -18.54
N TYR A 173 10.15 -11.52 -18.91
CA TYR A 173 10.41 -10.85 -20.18
C TYR A 173 11.16 -9.53 -20.06
N GLY A 174 11.31 -8.99 -18.84
CA GLY A 174 11.83 -7.64 -18.64
C GLY A 174 10.83 -6.54 -19.02
N PHE A 175 9.58 -6.86 -19.33
CA PHE A 175 8.60 -5.86 -19.75
C PHE A 175 7.19 -6.24 -19.31
N MET A 176 6.34 -5.22 -19.17
CA MET A 176 4.89 -5.38 -19.07
C MET A 176 4.29 -5.50 -20.48
N PRO A 177 3.09 -6.09 -20.64
CA PRO A 177 2.43 -6.10 -21.93
C PRO A 177 1.87 -4.72 -22.34
N LYS A 178 1.76 -4.45 -23.66
CA LYS A 178 1.17 -3.22 -24.25
C LYS A 178 -0.27 -2.97 -23.77
N TYR A 179 -1.00 -4.04 -23.49
CA TYR A 179 -2.35 -4.00 -22.94
C TYR A 179 -2.41 -4.80 -21.63
N THR A 180 -3.51 -4.66 -20.91
CA THR A 180 -3.92 -5.57 -19.84
C THR A 180 -5.44 -5.68 -19.84
N PHE A 181 -6.02 -6.42 -18.91
CA PHE A 181 -7.46 -6.47 -18.73
C PHE A 181 -7.85 -6.49 -17.25
N PHE A 182 -8.99 -5.87 -16.95
CA PHE A 182 -9.58 -5.84 -15.61
C PHE A 182 -11.10 -6.06 -15.67
N ARG A 183 -11.70 -6.32 -14.52
CA ARG A 183 -13.16 -6.36 -14.34
C ARG A 183 -13.62 -5.19 -13.50
N GLU A 184 -14.73 -4.59 -13.91
CA GLU A 184 -15.46 -3.65 -13.06
C GLU A 184 -16.15 -4.39 -11.91
N GLU A 185 -16.31 -3.71 -10.78
CA GLU A 185 -17.03 -4.23 -9.63
C GLU A 185 -18.45 -4.68 -10.02
N GLY A 186 -18.76 -5.95 -9.75
CA GLY A 186 -20.06 -6.55 -10.09
C GLY A 186 -20.20 -7.01 -11.54
N SER A 187 -19.18 -6.84 -12.38
CA SER A 187 -19.19 -7.25 -13.79
C SER A 187 -18.32 -8.49 -14.04
N ASN A 188 -18.76 -9.34 -14.97
CA ASN A 188 -17.94 -10.44 -15.50
C ASN A 188 -17.15 -10.03 -16.75
N ILE A 189 -17.39 -8.83 -17.28
CA ILE A 189 -16.72 -8.33 -18.46
C ILE A 189 -15.26 -8.02 -18.14
N LYS A 190 -14.36 -8.50 -18.99
CA LYS A 190 -12.92 -8.23 -18.97
C LYS A 190 -12.61 -7.11 -19.94
N TYR A 191 -12.49 -5.92 -19.39
CA TYR A 191 -12.15 -4.73 -20.12
C TYR A 191 -10.66 -4.73 -20.48
N VAL A 192 -10.36 -4.85 -21.77
CA VAL A 192 -9.02 -4.70 -22.33
C VAL A 192 -8.68 -3.21 -22.41
N ILE A 193 -7.52 -2.85 -21.86
CA ILE A 193 -7.08 -1.47 -21.68
C ILE A 193 -5.62 -1.31 -22.07
N GLU A 194 -5.29 -0.21 -22.75
CA GLU A 194 -3.92 0.12 -23.09
C GLU A 194 -3.10 0.44 -21.83
N ARG A 195 -1.80 0.13 -21.86
CA ARG A 195 -0.91 0.31 -20.72
C ARG A 195 -0.91 1.73 -20.16
N SER A 196 -0.94 2.74 -21.03
CA SER A 196 -0.90 4.15 -20.64
C SER A 196 -2.11 4.55 -19.79
N LYS A 197 -3.30 4.01 -20.11
CA LYS A 197 -4.55 4.20 -19.38
C LYS A 197 -4.59 3.36 -18.10
N TRP A 198 -4.10 2.11 -18.14
CA TRP A 198 -3.98 1.28 -16.94
C TRP A 198 -3.11 1.92 -15.86
N ASN A 199 -2.01 2.56 -16.27
CA ASN A 199 -1.13 3.23 -15.33
C ASN A 199 -1.83 4.36 -14.55
N VAL A 200 -2.89 4.98 -15.10
CA VAL A 200 -3.75 5.94 -14.37
C VAL A 200 -4.40 5.24 -13.16
N ILE A 201 -4.96 4.06 -13.37
CA ILE A 201 -5.63 3.24 -12.35
C ILE A 201 -4.62 2.74 -11.31
N SER A 202 -3.51 2.15 -11.76
CA SER A 202 -2.44 1.63 -10.90
C SER A 202 -1.83 2.74 -10.03
N ARG A 203 -1.57 3.92 -10.62
CA ARG A 203 -1.07 5.08 -9.88
C ARG A 203 -2.08 5.61 -8.88
N ALA A 204 -3.37 5.59 -9.17
CA ALA A 204 -4.39 6.03 -8.21
C ALA A 204 -4.43 5.15 -6.95
N LEU A 205 -4.21 3.83 -7.09
CA LEU A 205 -4.05 2.93 -5.94
C LEU A 205 -2.74 3.21 -5.19
N ASN A 206 -1.64 3.44 -5.90
CA ASN A 206 -0.37 3.79 -5.27
C ASN A 206 -0.46 5.12 -4.50
N LYS A 207 -1.12 6.15 -5.06
CA LYS A 207 -1.42 7.43 -4.39
C LYS A 207 -2.15 7.21 -3.06
N TYR A 208 -3.17 6.33 -3.05
CA TYR A 208 -3.87 6.01 -1.82
C TYR A 208 -2.92 5.48 -0.75
N HIS A 209 -2.06 4.53 -1.14
CA HIS A 209 -1.14 3.93 -0.20
C HIS A 209 -0.08 4.91 0.30
N VAL A 210 0.52 5.69 -0.59
CA VAL A 210 1.49 6.74 -0.23
C VAL A 210 0.86 7.75 0.72
N ASN A 211 -0.35 8.23 0.44
CA ASN A 211 -1.04 9.21 1.30
C ASN A 211 -1.49 8.63 2.66
N LYS A 212 -1.61 7.31 2.80
CA LYS A 212 -1.82 6.64 4.09
C LYS A 212 -0.51 6.44 4.86
N GLY A 213 0.62 6.56 4.18
CA GLY A 213 1.92 6.58 4.79
C GLY A 213 2.28 5.31 5.53
N PHE A 214 2.84 5.49 6.73
CA PHE A 214 3.22 4.44 7.66
C PHE A 214 1.99 3.65 8.15
N THR A 215 0.77 4.15 7.91
CA THR A 215 -0.47 3.42 8.18
C THR A 215 -1.05 2.70 6.97
N ALA A 216 -0.33 2.63 5.84
CA ALA A 216 -0.72 1.90 4.64
C ALA A 216 -0.70 0.38 4.85
N VAL A 217 -1.69 -0.12 5.58
CA VAL A 217 -1.86 -1.54 5.91
C VAL A 217 -2.79 -2.22 4.91
N ASN A 218 -3.91 -1.57 4.55
CA ASN A 218 -4.93 -2.13 3.68
C ASN A 218 -5.25 -1.18 2.52
N PRO A 219 -5.40 -1.69 1.28
CA PRO A 219 -5.97 -0.90 0.18
C PRO A 219 -7.44 -0.53 0.48
N PRO A 220 -8.03 0.45 -0.22
CA PRO A 220 -9.48 0.66 -0.15
C PRO A 220 -10.19 -0.58 -0.70
N HIS A 221 -11.50 -0.72 -0.48
CA HIS A 221 -12.26 -1.81 -1.12
C HIS A 221 -12.22 -1.67 -2.65
N ALA A 222 -12.55 -0.48 -3.14
CA ALA A 222 -12.53 -0.15 -4.56
C ALA A 222 -12.11 1.31 -4.79
N LEU A 223 -11.78 1.63 -6.05
CA LEU A 223 -11.63 2.99 -6.52
C LEU A 223 -12.58 3.23 -7.70
N ARG A 224 -13.18 4.41 -7.76
CA ARG A 224 -13.95 4.89 -8.91
C ARG A 224 -13.14 5.95 -9.63
N ILE A 225 -12.89 5.73 -10.93
CA ILE A 225 -11.98 6.56 -11.71
C ILE A 225 -12.50 6.79 -13.13
N THR A 226 -12.41 8.04 -13.58
CA THR A 226 -12.71 8.46 -14.95
C THR A 226 -11.42 8.52 -15.76
N LEU A 227 -11.41 7.92 -16.96
CA LEU A 227 -10.23 7.82 -17.84
C LEU A 227 -10.11 8.96 -18.87
N LYS A 228 -11.18 9.76 -19.03
CA LYS A 228 -11.22 10.90 -19.95
C LYS A 228 -9.99 11.79 -19.83
N ASP A 229 -9.33 12.02 -20.97
CA ASP A 229 -8.13 12.87 -21.12
C ASP A 229 -6.94 12.50 -20.20
N LYS A 230 -6.92 11.28 -19.65
CA LYS A 230 -5.85 10.81 -18.75
C LYS A 230 -5.02 9.71 -19.38
N ILE A 231 -3.71 9.88 -19.32
CA ILE A 231 -2.70 8.85 -19.58
C ILE A 231 -1.54 9.00 -18.59
N ARG A 232 -0.89 7.89 -18.24
CA ARG A 232 0.33 7.87 -17.42
C ARG A 232 1.32 6.87 -18.02
N TYR A 233 2.60 7.22 -18.07
CA TYR A 233 3.65 6.36 -18.60
C TYR A 233 4.25 5.44 -17.54
N TYR A 234 4.13 5.83 -16.26
CA TYR A 234 4.58 5.04 -15.12
C TYR A 234 3.43 4.77 -14.14
N PRO A 235 3.39 3.62 -13.46
CA PRO A 235 2.43 3.40 -12.37
C PRO A 235 2.83 4.11 -11.07
N VAL A 236 4.01 4.73 -11.02
CA VAL A 236 4.61 5.28 -9.79
C VAL A 236 3.97 6.61 -9.40
N TYR A 237 3.55 6.71 -8.14
CA TYR A 237 3.27 7.96 -7.42
C TYR A 237 4.45 8.23 -6.48
N TYR A 238 5.00 9.44 -6.54
CA TYR A 238 6.19 9.75 -5.74
C TYR A 238 5.88 9.68 -4.25
N ASP A 239 6.81 9.06 -3.52
CA ASP A 239 6.75 8.86 -2.09
C ASP A 239 7.86 9.67 -1.43
N SER A 240 7.58 10.24 -0.26
CA SER A 240 8.52 11.07 0.48
C SER A 240 8.73 10.48 1.85
N GLN A 241 9.96 10.54 2.35
CA GLN A 241 10.32 10.03 3.66
C GLN A 241 9.39 10.59 4.73
N GLU A 242 8.72 9.67 5.41
CA GLU A 242 7.73 10.06 6.38
C GLU A 242 8.31 10.47 7.73
N VAL A 243 7.55 11.31 8.43
CA VAL A 243 7.80 11.68 9.82
C VAL A 243 6.99 10.76 10.72
N ILE A 244 7.65 9.95 11.55
CA ILE A 244 6.99 9.02 12.47
C ILE A 244 7.28 9.46 13.91
N GLY A 245 6.29 9.96 14.64
CA GLY A 245 6.51 10.44 16.01
C GLY A 245 7.53 11.59 16.10
N GLY A 246 7.49 12.52 15.14
CA GLY A 246 8.30 13.75 15.15
C GLY A 246 9.70 13.66 14.54
N VAL A 247 10.08 12.51 13.96
CA VAL A 247 11.41 12.32 13.36
C VAL A 247 11.26 11.73 11.95
N ARG A 248 12.14 12.10 11.00
CA ARG A 248 12.15 11.60 9.61
C ARG A 248 12.98 10.32 9.53
N TYR A 249 12.39 9.21 9.06
CA TYR A 249 13.00 7.87 9.17
C TYR A 249 13.15 7.15 7.82
N THR A 250 14.05 7.64 6.98
CA THR A 250 14.96 6.81 6.15
C THR A 250 14.69 6.69 4.65
N CYS A 251 15.67 7.15 3.89
CA CYS A 251 15.72 7.14 2.43
C CYS A 251 15.66 5.74 1.80
N GLY A 252 16.19 4.71 2.45
CA GLY A 252 16.26 3.35 1.90
C GLY A 252 14.87 2.71 1.66
N PRO A 253 14.05 2.53 2.70
CA PRO A 253 12.69 2.03 2.61
C PRO A 253 11.80 2.85 1.68
N THR A 254 11.88 4.19 1.71
CA THR A 254 11.09 5.04 0.81
C THR A 254 11.54 4.91 -0.65
N ALA A 255 12.86 4.87 -0.91
CA ALA A 255 13.39 4.64 -2.26
C ALA A 255 12.94 3.27 -2.81
N MET A 256 12.99 2.24 -1.96
CA MET A 256 12.54 0.89 -2.31
C MET A 256 11.02 0.80 -2.45
N SER A 257 10.24 1.64 -1.76
CA SER A 257 8.79 1.72 -1.95
C SER A 257 8.45 2.22 -3.37
N MET A 258 9.06 3.31 -3.81
CA MET A 258 8.88 3.83 -5.17
C MET A 258 9.39 2.83 -6.24
N ILE A 259 10.52 2.16 -6.01
CA ILE A 259 10.99 1.08 -6.88
C ILE A 259 9.94 -0.03 -6.98
N SER A 260 9.36 -0.43 -5.86
CA SER A 260 8.35 -1.49 -5.83
C SER A 260 7.11 -1.13 -6.65
N GLN A 261 6.69 0.14 -6.63
CA GLN A 261 5.62 0.64 -7.51
C GLN A 261 5.97 0.46 -8.99
N GLY A 262 7.20 0.79 -9.40
CA GLY A 262 7.70 0.61 -10.78
C GLY A 262 7.80 -0.86 -11.20
N LEU A 263 7.96 -1.77 -10.23
CA LEU A 263 7.93 -3.22 -10.42
C LEU A 263 6.52 -3.82 -10.31
N ASN A 264 5.49 -2.97 -10.41
CA ASN A 264 4.07 -3.31 -10.31
C ASN A 264 3.76 -4.11 -9.05
N LYS A 265 4.33 -3.67 -7.94
CA LYS A 265 4.08 -4.26 -6.63
C LYS A 265 4.28 -3.22 -5.54
N TYR A 266 3.21 -2.68 -4.98
CA TYR A 266 3.36 -1.78 -3.85
C TYR A 266 3.86 -2.50 -2.59
N ASN A 267 4.98 -2.05 -2.04
CA ASN A 267 5.41 -2.31 -0.68
C ASN A 267 5.57 -0.98 0.06
N SER A 268 4.85 -0.79 1.17
CA SER A 268 4.92 0.47 1.93
C SER A 268 6.28 0.66 2.59
N GLU A 269 6.65 1.93 2.80
CA GLU A 269 7.83 2.31 3.58
C GLU A 269 7.87 1.58 4.92
N ARG A 270 6.75 1.51 5.65
CA ARG A 270 6.67 0.76 6.92
C ARG A 270 7.06 -0.70 6.79
N LYS A 271 6.51 -1.39 5.80
CA LYS A 271 6.79 -2.82 5.59
C LYS A 271 8.27 -3.01 5.30
N LEU A 272 8.82 -2.17 4.42
CA LEU A 272 10.21 -2.22 4.01
C LEU A 272 11.17 -1.84 5.14
N SER A 273 10.81 -0.84 5.96
CA SER A 273 11.56 -0.43 7.14
C SER A 273 11.75 -1.59 8.12
N ASN A 274 10.65 -2.32 8.42
CA ASN A 274 10.69 -3.52 9.25
C ASN A 274 11.52 -4.65 8.62
N VAL A 275 11.32 -4.92 7.33
CA VAL A 275 12.02 -6.00 6.60
C VAL A 275 13.53 -5.72 6.52
N TYR A 276 13.92 -4.48 6.27
CA TYR A 276 15.32 -4.07 6.13
C TYR A 276 15.99 -3.75 7.48
N LYS A 277 15.30 -4.02 8.60
CA LYS A 277 15.81 -3.78 9.96
C LYS A 277 16.31 -2.35 10.14
N THR A 278 15.53 -1.42 9.64
CA THR A 278 15.86 0.00 9.65
C THR A 278 15.81 0.52 11.08
N THR A 279 16.82 1.28 11.50
CA THR A 279 16.88 1.87 12.84
C THR A 279 16.92 3.39 12.76
N ARG A 280 16.57 4.04 13.87
CA ARG A 280 16.57 5.50 14.00
C ARG A 280 17.95 6.11 13.83
N SER A 281 18.97 5.49 14.41
CA SER A 281 20.31 6.03 14.53
C SER A 281 21.18 5.78 13.31
N GLU A 282 20.97 4.65 12.63
CA GLU A 282 21.87 4.19 11.57
C GLU A 282 21.20 4.23 10.19
N GLY A 283 19.88 4.42 10.14
CA GLY A 283 19.12 4.29 8.92
C GLY A 283 19.02 2.83 8.47
N THR A 284 19.24 2.59 7.18
CA THR A 284 19.19 1.25 6.59
C THR A 284 20.52 0.89 5.96
N TYR A 285 21.12 -0.19 6.42
CA TYR A 285 22.31 -0.76 5.79
C TYR A 285 21.99 -1.37 4.43
N GLU A 286 22.81 -1.08 3.42
CA GLU A 286 22.63 -1.61 2.06
C GLU A 286 22.63 -3.14 2.05
N SER A 287 23.49 -3.76 2.86
CA SER A 287 23.54 -5.21 3.02
C SER A 287 22.21 -5.80 3.50
N ASN A 288 21.45 -5.07 4.32
CA ASN A 288 20.10 -5.49 4.71
C ASN A 288 19.10 -5.35 3.55
N ILE A 289 19.18 -4.28 2.76
CA ILE A 289 18.34 -4.12 1.57
C ILE A 289 18.58 -5.30 0.61
N ILE A 290 19.83 -5.62 0.30
CA ILE A 290 20.20 -6.75 -0.58
C ILE A 290 19.71 -8.08 0.01
N LYS A 291 20.02 -8.34 1.29
CA LYS A 291 19.71 -9.62 1.95
C LYS A 291 18.21 -9.90 2.07
N TYR A 292 17.42 -8.88 2.42
CA TYR A 292 16.01 -9.08 2.81
C TYR A 292 15.00 -8.74 1.70
N SER A 293 15.41 -8.05 0.62
CA SER A 293 14.51 -7.75 -0.51
C SER A 293 13.83 -8.98 -1.14
N PRO A 294 14.45 -10.19 -1.18
CA PRO A 294 13.76 -11.37 -1.69
C PRO A 294 12.46 -11.71 -0.92
N SER A 295 12.37 -11.40 0.37
CA SER A 295 11.16 -11.62 1.19
C SER A 295 9.98 -10.71 0.80
N VAL A 296 10.24 -9.64 0.07
CA VAL A 296 9.25 -8.71 -0.48
C VAL A 296 9.18 -8.76 -2.00
N ASN A 297 9.71 -9.84 -2.59
CA ASN A 297 9.70 -10.17 -4.02
C ASN A 297 10.50 -9.19 -4.89
N MET A 298 11.64 -8.74 -4.40
CA MET A 298 12.60 -7.95 -5.16
C MET A 298 14.01 -8.57 -5.04
N THR A 299 14.85 -8.41 -6.05
CA THR A 299 16.28 -8.76 -5.97
C THR A 299 17.10 -7.59 -6.45
N LEU A 300 18.20 -7.33 -5.76
CA LEU A 300 19.18 -6.32 -6.11
C LEU A 300 20.40 -7.01 -6.71
N ILE A 301 20.92 -6.42 -7.79
CA ILE A 301 22.09 -6.90 -8.52
C ILE A 301 22.99 -5.69 -8.73
N ASP A 302 24.23 -5.76 -8.24
CA ASP A 302 25.21 -4.70 -8.49
C ASP A 302 25.44 -4.54 -9.98
N ILE A 303 25.50 -3.29 -10.43
CA ILE A 303 25.82 -2.96 -11.81
C ILE A 303 27.02 -1.99 -11.85
N PRO A 304 27.76 -1.93 -12.97
CA PRO A 304 28.82 -0.95 -13.11
C PRO A 304 28.30 0.48 -12.92
N ASP A 305 29.06 1.34 -12.25
CA ASP A 305 28.74 2.75 -12.03
C ASP A 305 28.89 3.58 -13.32
N SER A 306 28.08 3.26 -14.32
CA SER A 306 28.17 3.80 -15.68
C SER A 306 26.80 4.10 -16.25
N LYS A 307 26.76 5.12 -17.10
CA LYS A 307 25.55 5.56 -17.80
C LYS A 307 24.89 4.41 -18.58
N SER A 308 25.68 3.62 -19.30
CA SER A 308 25.20 2.51 -20.12
C SER A 308 24.59 1.37 -19.31
N ALA A 309 25.14 1.07 -18.12
CA ALA A 309 24.58 0.05 -17.23
C ALA A 309 23.23 0.48 -16.63
N VAL A 310 23.11 1.75 -16.23
CA VAL A 310 21.83 2.32 -15.75
C VAL A 310 20.78 2.31 -16.86
N ILE A 311 21.13 2.77 -18.07
CA ILE A 311 20.22 2.74 -19.24
C ILE A 311 19.77 1.30 -19.54
N SER A 312 20.72 0.37 -19.66
CA SER A 312 20.43 -1.04 -19.94
C SER A 312 19.52 -1.66 -18.88
N SER A 313 19.69 -1.27 -17.61
CA SER A 313 18.85 -1.75 -16.52
C SER A 313 17.40 -1.28 -16.69
N ILE A 314 17.18 0.03 -16.88
CA ILE A 314 15.84 0.60 -17.10
C ILE A 314 15.18 0.02 -18.36
N GLN A 315 15.94 -0.09 -19.44
CA GLN A 315 15.46 -0.65 -20.71
C GLN A 315 15.20 -2.15 -20.64
N SER A 316 15.59 -2.85 -19.57
CA SER A 316 15.20 -4.24 -19.29
C SER A 316 14.01 -4.36 -18.32
N GLY A 317 13.29 -3.25 -18.10
CA GLY A 317 12.14 -3.12 -17.20
C GLY A 317 12.45 -3.25 -15.71
N ALA A 318 13.74 -3.15 -15.36
CA ALA A 318 14.18 -3.02 -13.99
C ALA A 318 14.09 -1.55 -13.53
N MET A 319 14.16 -1.35 -12.23
CA MET A 319 14.44 -0.04 -11.64
C MET A 319 15.87 -0.04 -11.12
N VAL A 320 16.41 1.14 -10.78
CA VAL A 320 17.75 1.23 -10.21
C VAL A 320 17.70 1.92 -8.86
N LEU A 321 18.23 1.25 -7.83
CA LEU A 321 18.54 1.87 -6.55
C LEU A 321 19.86 2.64 -6.72
N TRP A 322 19.85 3.90 -6.32
CA TRP A 322 20.99 4.81 -6.44
C TRP A 322 21.46 5.22 -5.04
N HIS A 323 22.67 4.82 -4.68
CA HIS A 323 23.26 4.98 -3.37
C HIS A 323 24.49 5.91 -3.43
N ILE A 324 24.32 7.12 -2.90
CA ILE A 324 25.42 8.02 -2.55
C ILE A 324 25.73 7.84 -1.06
N ARG A 325 26.92 8.24 -0.60
CA ARG A 325 27.28 8.05 0.82
C ARG A 325 26.21 8.64 1.76
N GLY A 326 25.57 7.77 2.54
CA GLY A 326 24.57 8.14 3.53
C GLY A 326 23.20 8.54 2.98
N HIS A 327 22.87 8.24 1.71
CA HIS A 327 21.55 8.51 1.14
C HIS A 327 21.17 7.59 -0.03
N TYR A 328 19.91 7.14 -0.06
CA TYR A 328 19.34 6.34 -1.14
C TYR A 328 18.32 7.13 -1.95
N MET A 329 18.43 7.03 -3.27
CA MET A 329 17.52 7.56 -4.27
C MET A 329 17.20 6.43 -5.26
N ASN A 330 16.41 6.72 -6.29
CA ASN A 330 16.17 5.74 -7.35
C ASN A 330 16.10 6.40 -8.72
N VAL A 331 16.28 5.55 -9.74
CA VAL A 331 16.03 5.86 -11.14
C VAL A 331 14.99 4.88 -11.65
N ILE A 332 13.92 5.39 -12.22
CA ILE A 332 12.79 4.56 -12.68
C ILE A 332 12.49 4.67 -14.18
N GLY A 333 13.18 5.59 -14.86
CA GLY A 333 12.88 5.91 -16.25
C GLY A 333 14.07 6.53 -16.97
N TYR A 334 14.04 6.47 -18.30
CA TYR A 334 15.03 7.07 -19.19
C TYR A 334 14.33 7.61 -20.43
N ASN A 335 14.61 8.86 -20.78
CA ASN A 335 14.12 9.53 -21.96
C ASN A 335 15.29 9.67 -22.94
N SER A 336 15.24 8.93 -24.04
CA SER A 336 16.30 8.90 -25.04
C SER A 336 16.34 10.15 -25.92
N ALA A 337 15.23 10.90 -26.04
CA ALA A 337 15.18 12.10 -26.88
C ALA A 337 15.99 13.27 -26.29
N ASN A 338 16.13 13.32 -24.96
CA ASN A 338 16.87 14.39 -24.28
C ASN A 338 17.95 13.88 -23.31
N ASP A 339 18.24 12.58 -23.34
CA ASP A 339 19.28 11.93 -22.56
C ASP A 339 19.15 12.18 -21.05
N LYS A 340 17.94 12.01 -20.53
CA LYS A 340 17.62 12.24 -19.11
C LYS A 340 17.06 11.01 -18.42
N PHE A 341 17.40 10.88 -17.14
CA PHE A 341 16.93 9.85 -16.22
C PHE A 341 15.85 10.42 -15.33
N LEU A 342 14.78 9.66 -15.10
CA LEU A 342 13.76 10.00 -14.12
C LEU A 342 14.24 9.55 -12.73
N CYS A 343 14.78 10.50 -11.97
CA CYS A 343 15.32 10.34 -10.64
C CYS A 343 14.28 10.74 -9.58
N LEU A 344 14.12 9.93 -8.54
CA LEU A 344 13.28 10.26 -7.39
C LEU A 344 14.13 10.32 -6.12
N ASN A 345 14.07 11.46 -5.45
CA ASN A 345 14.78 11.72 -4.20
C ASN A 345 13.80 11.66 -3.03
N PRO A 346 13.85 10.61 -2.19
CA PRO A 346 12.88 10.45 -1.11
C PRO A 346 12.97 11.54 -0.02
N SER A 347 14.06 12.32 0.04
CA SER A 347 14.22 13.41 1.01
C SER A 347 13.59 14.73 0.56
N GLY A 348 13.01 14.79 -0.64
CA GLY A 348 12.68 16.05 -1.30
C GLY A 348 13.91 16.67 -1.98
N PRO A 349 13.93 18.00 -2.23
CA PRO A 349 15.07 18.66 -2.85
C PRO A 349 16.28 18.66 -1.92
N SER A 350 17.23 17.76 -2.18
CA SER A 350 18.48 17.62 -1.43
C SER A 350 19.57 17.01 -2.30
N HIS A 351 20.83 17.09 -1.87
CA HIS A 351 21.94 16.45 -2.58
C HIS A 351 22.11 16.89 -4.04
N ASN A 352 21.73 18.12 -4.37
CA ASN A 352 21.69 18.69 -5.73
C ASN A 352 20.72 17.96 -6.69
N ILE A 353 19.71 17.26 -6.15
CA ILE A 353 18.69 16.56 -6.91
C ILE A 353 17.30 16.90 -6.34
N GLU A 354 16.39 17.31 -7.22
CA GLU A 354 15.01 17.62 -6.85
C GLU A 354 14.24 16.36 -6.41
N ALA A 355 13.11 16.54 -5.73
CA ALA A 355 12.24 15.44 -5.30
C ALA A 355 11.89 14.47 -6.46
N VAL A 356 11.51 15.05 -7.60
CA VAL A 356 11.26 14.34 -8.86
C VAL A 356 11.95 15.11 -9.98
N GLN A 357 12.92 14.48 -10.66
CA GLN A 357 13.73 15.17 -11.67
C GLN A 357 13.99 14.30 -12.88
N TRP A 358 13.83 14.88 -14.07
CA TRP A 358 14.48 14.39 -15.29
C TRP A 358 15.90 14.97 -15.35
N ALA A 359 16.87 14.22 -14.84
CA ALA A 359 18.26 14.63 -14.66
C ALA A 359 19.18 14.08 -15.76
N SER A 360 20.16 14.85 -16.22
CA SER A 360 21.22 14.32 -17.09
C SER A 360 22.18 13.44 -16.27
N TRP A 361 22.97 12.59 -16.94
CA TRP A 361 24.02 11.82 -16.27
C TRP A 361 24.97 12.70 -15.47
N ASN A 362 25.41 13.83 -16.04
CA ASN A 362 26.28 14.78 -15.36
C ASN A 362 25.63 15.37 -14.10
N THR A 363 24.30 15.54 -14.08
CA THR A 363 23.57 16.02 -12.90
C THR A 363 23.55 14.94 -11.82
N MET A 364 23.24 13.69 -12.18
CA MET A 364 23.27 12.57 -11.25
C MET A 364 24.66 12.39 -10.61
N MET A 365 25.73 12.58 -11.37
CA MET A 365 27.10 12.41 -10.87
C MET A 365 27.62 13.61 -10.06
N LYS A 366 26.89 14.74 -10.03
CA LYS A 366 27.27 15.98 -9.31
C LYS A 366 26.47 16.18 -8.02
N THR A 367 26.11 15.08 -7.36
CA THR A 367 25.57 15.13 -6.00
C THR A 367 26.60 15.73 -5.04
N ASP A 368 26.14 16.26 -3.91
CA ASP A 368 27.00 16.84 -2.85
C ASP A 368 27.80 15.78 -2.07
N ARG A 369 27.57 14.50 -2.34
CA ARG A 369 28.26 13.35 -1.74
C ARG A 369 28.65 12.36 -2.83
N PRO A 370 29.82 11.70 -2.71
CA PRO A 370 30.25 10.74 -3.72
C PRO A 370 29.32 9.52 -3.74
N LEU A 371 29.25 8.85 -4.90
CA LEU A 371 28.71 7.50 -4.99
C LEU A 371 29.41 6.60 -3.96
N LYS A 372 28.62 5.73 -3.33
CA LYS A 372 29.18 4.59 -2.59
C LYS A 372 29.72 3.60 -3.66
N GLY A 373 30.77 2.84 -3.37
CA GLY A 373 31.34 1.92 -4.38
C GLY A 373 30.32 0.86 -4.81
N TYR A 374 30.08 0.72 -6.12
CA TYR A 374 28.88 0.07 -6.68
C TYR A 374 27.61 0.78 -6.23
N GLY A 375 27.55 2.08 -6.53
CA GLY A 375 26.50 2.98 -6.08
C GLY A 375 25.19 2.79 -6.82
N PHE A 376 25.19 2.06 -7.93
CA PHE A 376 23.98 1.66 -8.62
C PHE A 376 23.71 0.15 -8.49
N MET A 377 22.47 -0.19 -8.13
CA MET A 377 21.99 -1.56 -8.10
C MET A 377 20.73 -1.69 -8.96
N LYS A 378 20.75 -2.63 -9.89
CA LYS A 378 19.56 -3.03 -10.65
C LYS A 378 18.60 -3.78 -9.72
N VAL A 379 17.33 -3.38 -9.72
CA VAL A 379 16.27 -4.03 -8.93
C VAL A 379 15.24 -4.66 -9.86
N VAL A 380 15.01 -5.96 -9.68
CA VAL A 380 14.07 -6.77 -10.48
C VAL A 380 13.05 -7.49 -9.59
N PRO A 381 11.87 -7.86 -10.12
CA PRO A 381 10.91 -8.67 -9.38
C PRO A 381 11.47 -10.08 -9.13
N LYS A 382 11.08 -10.68 -7.99
CA LYS A 382 11.42 -12.06 -7.62
C LYS A 382 10.21 -12.79 -7.05
N TRP A 383 9.51 -13.47 -7.92
CA TRP A 383 8.42 -14.38 -7.65
C TRP A 383 8.90 -15.81 -7.80
N TYR A 384 8.28 -16.69 -7.02
CA TYR A 384 8.36 -18.12 -7.26
C TYR A 384 7.48 -18.47 -8.47
N ILE A 385 8.09 -19.04 -9.50
CA ILE A 385 7.43 -19.35 -10.78
C ILE A 385 7.46 -20.86 -10.99
N THR A 386 6.27 -21.47 -11.02
CA THR A 386 6.10 -22.86 -11.46
C THR A 386 5.99 -22.93 -12.98
N SER A 387 6.18 -24.11 -13.58
CA SER A 387 6.02 -24.29 -15.03
C SER A 387 4.62 -23.90 -15.51
N SER A 388 3.57 -24.20 -14.72
CA SER A 388 2.19 -23.81 -15.03
C SER A 388 2.03 -22.28 -15.02
N LEU A 389 2.53 -21.60 -13.98
CA LEU A 389 2.48 -20.15 -13.90
C LEU A 389 3.27 -19.48 -15.04
N ASN A 390 4.43 -20.04 -15.39
CA ASN A 390 5.23 -19.54 -16.51
C ASN A 390 4.45 -19.60 -17.83
N SER A 391 3.77 -20.71 -18.10
CA SER A 391 2.90 -20.85 -19.28
C SER A 391 1.73 -19.87 -19.26
N GLN A 392 1.08 -19.67 -18.11
CA GLN A 392 -0.01 -18.69 -17.97
C GLN A 392 0.46 -17.26 -18.25
N VAL A 393 1.60 -16.86 -17.67
CA VAL A 393 2.17 -15.53 -17.88
C VAL A 393 2.64 -15.34 -19.32
N LYS A 394 3.19 -16.38 -19.94
CA LYS A 394 3.53 -16.37 -21.38
C LYS A 394 2.28 -16.13 -22.23
N ASN A 395 1.22 -16.90 -22.00
CA ASN A 395 -0.01 -16.76 -22.76
C ASN A 395 -0.61 -15.35 -22.59
N TYR A 396 -0.65 -14.86 -21.34
CA TYR A 396 -1.08 -13.50 -21.03
C TYR A 396 -0.25 -12.45 -21.78
N TYR A 397 1.07 -12.50 -21.66
CA TYR A 397 1.99 -11.53 -22.24
C TYR A 397 1.85 -11.45 -23.77
N MET A 398 1.79 -12.61 -24.43
CA MET A 398 1.67 -12.66 -25.89
C MET A 398 0.31 -12.13 -26.35
N ASN A 399 -0.79 -12.57 -25.73
CA ASN A 399 -2.13 -12.12 -26.10
C ASN A 399 -2.40 -10.65 -25.80
N MET A 400 -1.65 -10.05 -24.86
CA MET A 400 -1.78 -8.64 -24.49
C MET A 400 -0.81 -7.72 -25.25
N GLY A 401 -0.39 -8.12 -26.44
CA GLY A 401 0.39 -7.29 -27.37
C GLY A 401 1.90 -7.28 -27.12
N GLY A 402 2.42 -8.15 -26.25
CA GLY A 402 3.85 -8.26 -25.97
C GLY A 402 4.46 -6.97 -25.42
N LYS A 403 5.74 -6.72 -25.70
CA LYS A 403 6.56 -5.69 -25.05
C LYS A 403 5.94 -4.29 -25.10
N TYR A 404 5.59 -3.74 -23.93
CA TYR A 404 5.41 -2.30 -23.74
C TYR A 404 6.76 -1.62 -23.56
N THR A 405 7.01 -0.58 -24.35
CA THR A 405 8.14 0.34 -24.16
C THR A 405 7.57 1.68 -23.78
N THR A 406 8.03 2.24 -22.66
CA THR A 406 7.64 3.58 -22.27
C THR A 406 8.15 4.59 -23.31
N PRO A 407 7.26 5.40 -23.93
CA PRO A 407 7.69 6.41 -24.87
C PRO A 407 8.44 7.55 -24.17
N ASN A 408 9.23 8.32 -24.93
CA ASN A 408 9.90 9.50 -24.41
C ASN A 408 8.89 10.50 -23.85
N ASN A 409 9.08 10.91 -22.60
CA ASN A 409 8.14 11.77 -21.89
C ASN A 409 8.85 12.66 -20.85
N SER A 410 8.11 13.59 -20.27
CA SER A 410 8.56 14.48 -19.19
C SER A 410 7.58 14.45 -18.01
N GLU A 411 7.02 13.27 -17.75
CA GLU A 411 5.93 13.12 -16.79
C GLU A 411 6.34 13.50 -15.37
N LYS A 412 5.43 14.16 -14.64
CA LYS A 412 5.54 14.43 -13.21
C LYS A 412 4.77 13.38 -12.41
N LEU A 413 5.44 12.75 -11.45
CA LEU A 413 4.86 11.64 -10.67
C LEU A 413 3.93 12.07 -9.51
N ASN A 414 3.86 13.37 -9.22
CA ASN A 414 2.95 13.96 -8.22
C ASN A 414 1.62 14.46 -8.81
N THR A 415 1.38 14.21 -10.10
CA THR A 415 0.16 14.71 -10.75
C THR A 415 -1.07 14.05 -10.14
N GLU A 416 -2.05 14.86 -9.74
CA GLU A 416 -3.28 14.37 -9.12
C GLU A 416 -4.32 13.97 -10.16
N ASP A 417 -4.64 12.68 -10.20
CA ASP A 417 -5.81 12.18 -10.92
C ASP A 417 -7.04 12.21 -10.01
N ALA A 418 -8.14 12.81 -10.50
CA ALA A 418 -9.42 12.75 -9.81
C ALA A 418 -9.87 11.28 -9.68
N VAL A 419 -10.02 10.83 -8.44
CA VAL A 419 -10.39 9.47 -8.05
C VAL A 419 -11.19 9.50 -6.76
N THR A 420 -12.20 8.65 -6.65
CA THR A 420 -12.98 8.45 -5.42
C THR A 420 -12.62 7.10 -4.82
N TYR A 421 -12.15 7.09 -3.57
CA TYR A 421 -11.85 5.85 -2.84
C TYR A 421 -13.08 5.36 -2.08
N ILE A 422 -13.44 4.10 -2.27
CA ILE A 422 -14.54 3.42 -1.59
C ILE A 422 -13.89 2.55 -0.51
N VAL A 423 -14.02 2.98 0.76
CA VAL A 423 -13.37 2.36 1.94
C VAL A 423 -14.29 1.38 2.63
#